data_AF-A0A6N9UD05-F1
#
_entry.id   AF-A0A6N9UD05-F1
#
_cell.length_a   1.000
_cell.length_b   1.000
_cell.length_c   1.000
_cell.angle_alpha   90.00
_cell.angle_beta   90.00
_cell.angle_gamma   90.00
#
_symmetry.space_group_name_H-M   'P 1'
#
loop_
_entity.id
_entity.type
_entity.pdbx_description
1 polymer ?
#
loop_
_entity_poly.entity_id
_entity_poly.type
_entity_poly.pdbx_seq_one_letter_code
_entity_poly.pdbx_strand_id
1 'polypeptide(L)'
;MTERSAVPPEETGGTPRNDSRQTTGRPISRKSLLKAAVAASAVPLVVGGGAALARDAGRAGTTPLALTPSCDDGDDPTPEQMEGPYFKPNSPLRTSLVTSSTPGVPLTVSGYVFGRACKPVAGVLLDFWQADTNGAYDMAGFAFRGHQFTGADGSFSLTTIVPGLYPGRTRHIHVKAQAPGRPVLTTQLYFPGEPRNATDAIFDPALLMNVRSAGSGREGTFDFVLDVAQQPDPTDPPTVPPTDPPGGSWAAGTTYRAGDRVTYGGGSYRCLQGHKAIVGWEPPLVPALWERG
;
A
#
# COMPACT_ATOMS: atom_id res chain seq x y z
N MET A 1 73.98 -15.37 -12.41
CA MET A 1 73.07 -15.53 -11.27
C MET A 1 71.86 -16.27 -11.79
N THR A 2 71.72 -17.48 -11.28
CA THR A 2 70.80 -18.56 -11.69
C THR A 2 69.50 -18.42 -10.91
N GLU A 3 68.36 -18.81 -11.49
CA GLU A 3 67.28 -19.61 -10.85
C GLU A 3 66.12 -19.75 -11.86
N ARG A 4 66.00 -20.88 -12.57
CA ARG A 4 65.33 -22.16 -12.21
C ARG A 4 63.81 -22.05 -11.98
N SER A 5 63.11 -22.36 -13.06
CA SER A 5 61.88 -23.16 -13.21
C SER A 5 61.36 -23.89 -11.95
N ALA A 6 60.06 -23.73 -11.68
CA ALA A 6 59.22 -24.75 -11.05
C ALA A 6 57.74 -24.55 -11.44
N VAL A 7 57.18 -25.55 -12.12
CA VAL A 7 55.75 -25.76 -12.40
C VAL A 7 55.21 -26.75 -11.36
N PRO A 8 54.02 -26.57 -10.77
CA PRO A 8 53.32 -27.62 -10.02
C PRO A 8 52.25 -28.33 -10.88
N PRO A 9 51.82 -29.54 -10.49
CA PRO A 9 51.26 -30.55 -11.41
C PRO A 9 49.75 -30.43 -11.65
N GLU A 10 49.31 -31.04 -12.77
CA GLU A 10 47.93 -31.41 -13.07
C GLU A 10 47.37 -32.36 -12.01
N GLU A 11 46.15 -32.07 -11.53
CA GLU A 11 45.31 -33.03 -10.85
C GLU A 11 44.08 -33.36 -11.70
N THR A 12 43.79 -34.66 -11.73
CA THR A 12 42.86 -35.37 -12.58
C THR A 12 41.39 -35.22 -12.20
N GLY A 13 40.52 -35.16 -13.21
CA GLY A 13 39.25 -35.90 -13.26
C GLY A 13 38.18 -35.60 -12.21
N GLY A 14 37.25 -34.70 -12.54
CA GLY A 14 35.97 -34.54 -11.84
C GLY A 14 34.82 -34.38 -12.83
N THR A 15 34.01 -35.42 -12.99
CA THR A 15 32.74 -35.45 -13.74
C THR A 15 31.85 -34.24 -13.43
N PRO A 16 31.22 -33.57 -14.42
CA PRO A 16 30.24 -32.53 -14.12
C PRO A 16 29.00 -33.18 -13.50
N ARG A 17 28.76 -32.93 -12.21
CA ARG A 17 27.47 -33.21 -11.58
C ARG A 17 26.44 -32.25 -12.16
N ASN A 18 25.48 -32.83 -12.85
CA ASN A 18 24.28 -32.17 -13.35
C ASN A 18 23.40 -31.81 -12.13
N ASP A 19 23.64 -30.64 -11.53
CA ASP A 19 22.80 -30.13 -10.46
C ASP A 19 21.63 -29.37 -11.09
N SER A 20 20.64 -30.14 -11.55
CA SER A 20 19.33 -29.67 -11.94
C SER A 20 18.65 -29.07 -10.70
N ARG A 21 18.96 -27.81 -10.41
CA ARG A 21 18.28 -27.01 -9.40
C ARG A 21 16.83 -26.85 -9.85
N GLN A 22 15.96 -27.66 -9.27
CA GLN A 22 14.52 -27.51 -9.36
C GLN A 22 14.17 -26.05 -9.07
N THR A 23 13.66 -25.35 -10.07
CA THR A 23 12.93 -24.10 -9.91
C THR A 23 11.66 -24.42 -9.13
N THR A 24 11.76 -24.45 -7.80
CA THR A 24 10.60 -24.34 -6.93
C THR A 24 9.98 -22.98 -7.21
N GLY A 25 8.88 -22.97 -7.96
CA GLY A 25 8.11 -21.76 -8.23
C GLY A 25 7.81 -21.04 -6.91
N ARG A 26 8.12 -19.75 -6.87
CA ARG A 26 7.86 -18.89 -5.70
C ARG A 26 6.36 -19.01 -5.33
N PRO A 27 6.01 -19.34 -4.08
CA PRO A 27 4.62 -19.47 -3.69
C PRO A 27 3.88 -18.16 -3.92
N ILE A 28 2.67 -18.24 -4.46
CA ILE A 28 1.83 -17.08 -4.75
C ILE A 28 1.37 -16.49 -3.40
N SER A 29 1.82 -15.27 -3.09
CA SER A 29 1.38 -14.53 -1.90
C SER A 29 -0.12 -14.19 -2.00
N ARG A 30 -0.82 -14.17 -0.86
CA ARG A 30 -2.25 -13.81 -0.79
C ARG A 30 -2.50 -12.40 -1.30
N LYS A 31 -1.58 -11.47 -1.06
CA LYS A 31 -1.57 -10.12 -1.65
C LYS A 31 -1.63 -10.15 -3.18
N SER A 32 -0.92 -11.09 -3.80
CA SER A 32 -0.96 -11.26 -5.26
C SER A 32 -2.28 -11.87 -5.74
N LEU A 33 -2.92 -12.74 -4.94
CA LEU A 33 -4.24 -13.31 -5.24
C LEU A 33 -5.37 -12.29 -5.08
N LEU A 34 -5.33 -11.44 -4.05
CA LEU A 34 -6.29 -10.34 -3.87
C LEU A 34 -6.21 -9.34 -5.03
N LYS A 35 -5.00 -9.00 -5.50
CA LYS A 35 -4.82 -8.18 -6.71
C LYS A 35 -5.46 -8.79 -7.96
N ALA A 36 -5.37 -10.12 -8.11
CA ALA A 36 -5.97 -10.84 -9.25
C ALA A 36 -7.51 -10.93 -9.16
N ALA A 37 -8.06 -11.07 -7.95
CA ALA A 37 -9.51 -11.19 -7.75
C ALA A 37 -10.26 -9.87 -8.08
N VAL A 38 -9.64 -8.71 -7.86
CA VAL A 38 -10.21 -7.39 -8.19
C VAL A 38 -10.20 -7.13 -9.71
N ALA A 39 -9.28 -7.71 -10.46
CA ALA A 39 -9.20 -7.56 -11.91
C ALA A 39 -10.22 -8.42 -12.70
N ALA A 40 -10.86 -9.41 -12.06
CA ALA A 40 -11.67 -10.44 -12.73
C ALA A 40 -13.19 -10.19 -12.70
N SER A 41 -13.68 -9.05 -12.20
CA SER A 41 -15.11 -8.72 -12.23
C SER A 41 -15.58 -8.25 -13.61
N ALA A 42 -15.61 -9.17 -14.57
CA ALA A 42 -16.39 -9.07 -15.79
C ALA A 42 -17.18 -10.39 -15.96
N VAL A 43 -18.43 -10.40 -15.50
CA VAL A 43 -19.36 -11.52 -15.69
C VAL A 43 -19.87 -11.48 -17.14
N PRO A 44 -19.73 -12.55 -17.95
CA PRO A 44 -20.54 -12.68 -19.15
C PRO A 44 -21.92 -13.21 -18.76
N LEU A 45 -22.96 -12.45 -19.10
CA LEU A 45 -24.37 -12.85 -18.99
C LEU A 45 -24.64 -13.98 -20.00
N VAL A 46 -24.86 -15.22 -19.54
CA VAL A 46 -25.28 -16.34 -20.39
C VAL A 46 -26.81 -16.41 -20.39
N VAL A 47 -27.42 -16.22 -21.56
CA VAL A 47 -28.81 -16.59 -21.83
C VAL A 47 -28.80 -17.83 -22.70
N GLY A 48 -29.45 -18.91 -22.27
CA GLY A 48 -29.76 -20.08 -23.10
C GLY A 48 -29.64 -21.40 -22.34
N GLY A 49 -30.76 -22.07 -22.11
CA GLY A 49 -30.89 -23.25 -21.24
C GLY A 49 -30.57 -24.60 -21.90
N GLY A 50 -30.49 -25.63 -21.06
CA GLY A 50 -30.36 -27.02 -21.51
C GLY A 50 -29.88 -27.99 -20.42
N ALA A 51 -30.84 -28.72 -19.84
CA ALA A 51 -30.77 -30.03 -19.16
C ALA A 51 -29.70 -30.30 -18.07
N ALA A 52 -30.21 -30.58 -16.88
CA ALA A 52 -29.48 -31.13 -15.74
C ALA A 52 -29.01 -32.58 -15.97
N LEU A 53 -27.82 -32.90 -15.48
CA LEU A 53 -27.46 -34.25 -15.04
C LEU A 53 -27.00 -34.16 -13.59
N ALA A 54 -27.89 -34.59 -12.69
CA ALA A 54 -27.55 -34.88 -11.31
C ALA A 54 -26.55 -36.04 -11.28
N ARG A 55 -25.39 -35.83 -10.65
CA ARG A 55 -24.51 -36.91 -10.19
C ARG A 55 -24.11 -36.65 -8.75
N ASP A 56 -24.60 -37.55 -7.93
CA ASP A 56 -24.13 -37.98 -6.62
C ASP A 56 -23.65 -36.92 -5.64
N ALA A 57 -24.51 -36.70 -4.64
CA ALA A 57 -24.12 -36.29 -3.30
C ALA A 57 -23.24 -37.38 -2.66
N GLY A 58 -22.02 -37.52 -3.16
CA GLY A 58 -20.94 -38.19 -2.46
C GLY A 58 -20.55 -37.32 -1.28
N ARG A 59 -20.70 -37.87 -0.08
CA ARG A 59 -20.30 -37.30 1.22
C ARG A 59 -18.84 -36.85 1.16
N ALA A 60 -18.60 -35.63 0.71
CA ALA A 60 -17.33 -34.96 0.85
C ALA A 60 -17.13 -34.76 2.36
N GLY A 61 -16.21 -35.53 2.93
CA GLY A 61 -15.78 -35.31 4.30
C GLY A 61 -15.41 -33.84 4.44
N THR A 62 -16.06 -33.17 5.38
CA THR A 62 -15.64 -31.88 5.92
C THR A 62 -14.30 -32.09 6.63
N THR A 63 -13.25 -32.28 5.83
CA THR A 63 -11.91 -31.95 6.27
C THR A 63 -11.92 -30.43 6.33
N PRO A 64 -11.83 -29.80 7.51
CA PRO A 64 -11.65 -28.36 7.56
C PRO A 64 -10.42 -28.09 6.71
N LEU A 65 -10.59 -27.32 5.64
CA LEU A 65 -9.46 -26.84 4.86
C LEU A 65 -8.53 -26.19 5.89
N ALA A 66 -7.28 -26.66 5.94
CA ALA A 66 -6.29 -26.06 6.81
C ALA A 66 -6.35 -24.56 6.54
N LEU A 67 -6.57 -23.76 7.59
CA LEU A 67 -6.38 -22.33 7.52
C LEU A 67 -5.01 -22.15 6.87
N THR A 68 -5.00 -21.55 5.68
CA THR A 68 -3.76 -21.07 5.07
C THR A 68 -2.92 -20.42 6.17
N PRO A 69 -1.61 -20.69 6.22
CA PRO A 69 -0.73 -20.11 7.22
C PRO A 69 -0.98 -18.62 7.40
N SER A 70 -0.85 -18.15 8.64
CA SER A 70 -0.89 -16.74 9.02
C SER A 70 -0.07 -15.90 8.05
N CYS A 71 -0.53 -14.67 7.82
CA CYS A 71 0.05 -13.75 6.86
C CYS A 71 1.47 -13.34 7.25
N ASP A 72 2.41 -14.20 6.89
CA ASP A 72 3.84 -14.01 6.97
C ASP A 72 4.36 -14.04 5.52
N ASP A 73 3.84 -13.10 4.72
CA ASP A 73 4.21 -12.86 3.32
C ASP A 73 4.48 -11.37 3.02
N GLY A 74 4.76 -10.57 4.06
CA GLY A 74 5.11 -9.15 3.96
C GLY A 74 4.15 -8.18 4.66
N ASP A 75 3.54 -8.58 5.78
CA ASP A 75 2.69 -7.73 6.64
C ASP A 75 3.45 -7.01 7.76
N ASP A 76 4.78 -7.06 7.70
CA ASP A 76 5.60 -6.14 8.48
C ASP A 76 5.21 -4.71 8.11
N PRO A 77 4.89 -3.86 9.10
CA PRO A 77 4.59 -2.46 8.84
C PRO A 77 5.70 -1.80 8.04
N THR A 78 5.33 -0.97 7.08
CA THR A 78 6.29 -0.20 6.29
C THR A 78 7.21 0.59 7.24
N PRO A 79 8.54 0.42 7.15
CA PRO A 79 9.47 1.08 8.05
C PRO A 79 9.35 2.60 7.99
N GLU A 80 9.46 3.25 9.15
CA GLU A 80 9.56 4.70 9.23
C GLU A 80 10.98 5.16 8.91
N GLN A 81 11.09 6.35 8.32
CA GLN A 81 12.37 7.02 8.07
C GLN A 81 12.26 8.52 8.29
N MET A 82 13.41 9.17 8.31
CA MET A 82 13.49 10.62 8.51
C MET A 82 12.71 11.39 7.44
N GLU A 83 12.08 12.49 7.86
CA GLU A 83 11.39 13.44 6.99
C GLU A 83 12.35 14.15 6.02
N GLY A 84 13.58 14.41 6.48
CA GLY A 84 14.54 15.24 5.78
C GLY A 84 14.19 16.73 5.85
N PRO A 85 15.07 17.61 5.36
CA PRO A 85 14.95 19.06 5.58
C PRO A 85 13.97 19.76 4.62
N TYR A 86 13.39 19.04 3.66
CA TYR A 86 12.70 19.63 2.52
C TYR A 86 11.19 19.36 2.50
N PHE A 87 10.59 18.90 3.60
CA PHE A 87 9.13 18.79 3.71
C PHE A 87 8.48 20.19 3.73
N LYS A 88 7.28 20.30 3.17
CA LYS A 88 6.41 21.48 3.28
C LYS A 88 4.98 21.03 3.56
N PRO A 89 4.33 21.55 4.61
CA PRO A 89 2.92 21.25 4.88
C PRO A 89 2.01 21.92 3.84
N ASN A 90 0.73 21.53 3.84
CA ASN A 90 -0.32 22.09 2.98
C ASN A 90 -0.06 21.88 1.48
N SER A 91 0.45 20.70 1.11
CA SER A 91 0.57 20.31 -0.30
C SER A 91 -0.81 20.32 -0.99
N PRO A 92 -0.89 20.59 -2.30
CA PRO A 92 -2.17 20.54 -3.02
C PRO A 92 -2.68 19.10 -3.17
N LEU A 93 -4.01 18.92 -3.15
CA LEU A 93 -4.66 17.64 -3.46
C LEU A 93 -4.52 17.34 -4.96
N ARG A 94 -3.66 16.39 -5.33
CA ARG A 94 -3.44 15.96 -6.71
C ARG A 94 -2.71 14.63 -6.79
N THR A 95 -3.03 13.84 -7.81
CA THR A 95 -2.36 12.57 -8.13
C THR A 95 -1.26 12.72 -9.18
N SER A 96 -1.24 13.82 -9.93
CA SER A 96 -0.15 14.16 -10.84
C SER A 96 0.65 15.35 -10.31
N LEU A 97 1.96 15.16 -10.19
CA LEU A 97 2.92 16.19 -9.80
C LEU A 97 3.48 16.97 -10.99
N VAL A 98 3.13 16.55 -12.20
CA VAL A 98 3.74 16.99 -13.45
C VAL A 98 2.70 17.33 -14.51
N THR A 99 3.16 18.07 -15.52
CA THR A 99 2.46 18.36 -16.77
C THR A 99 3.15 17.66 -17.93
N SER A 100 2.55 17.67 -19.12
CA SER A 100 3.16 17.13 -20.35
C SER A 100 4.46 17.84 -20.76
N SER A 101 4.69 19.07 -20.28
CA SER A 101 5.91 19.85 -20.55
C SER A 101 6.98 19.72 -19.46
N THR A 102 6.73 18.95 -18.41
CA THR A 102 7.69 18.81 -17.31
C THR A 102 8.90 17.99 -17.76
N PRO A 103 10.13 18.50 -17.59
CA PRO A 103 11.33 17.76 -17.95
C PRO A 103 11.59 16.60 -16.98
N GLY A 104 12.08 15.48 -17.52
CA GLY A 104 12.47 14.30 -16.75
C GLY A 104 11.96 13.02 -17.40
N VAL A 105 12.45 11.88 -16.91
CA VAL A 105 11.95 10.57 -17.34
C VAL A 105 10.58 10.35 -16.69
N PRO A 106 9.49 10.16 -17.46
CA PRO A 106 8.16 9.94 -16.88
C PRO A 106 8.15 8.74 -15.94
N LEU A 107 7.45 8.86 -14.82
CA LEU A 107 7.30 7.82 -13.81
C LEU A 107 5.87 7.80 -13.27
N THR A 108 5.22 6.65 -13.30
CA THR A 108 4.01 6.42 -12.52
C THR A 108 4.32 5.47 -11.37
N VAL A 109 4.01 5.84 -10.13
CA VAL A 109 4.12 4.95 -8.96
C VAL A 109 2.73 4.59 -8.49
N SER A 110 2.40 3.31 -8.44
CA SER A 110 1.09 2.84 -7.98
C SER A 110 1.19 1.66 -7.04
N GLY A 111 0.09 1.38 -6.35
CA GLY A 111 0.00 0.23 -5.45
C GLY A 111 -1.17 0.38 -4.51
N TYR A 112 -1.06 -0.27 -3.35
CA TYR A 112 -2.13 -0.32 -2.36
C TYR A 112 -1.61 0.02 -0.97
N VAL A 113 -2.52 0.43 -0.09
CA VAL A 113 -2.27 0.48 1.35
C VAL A 113 -3.06 -0.63 2.03
N PHE A 114 -2.37 -1.46 2.80
CA PHE A 114 -2.94 -2.53 3.61
C PHE A 114 -2.78 -2.23 5.10
N GLY A 115 -3.58 -2.90 5.94
CA GLY A 115 -3.29 -3.05 7.36
C GLY A 115 -2.69 -4.42 7.66
N ARG A 116 -2.48 -4.73 8.94
CA ARG A 116 -1.82 -5.97 9.40
C ARG A 116 -2.58 -7.26 9.09
N ALA A 117 -3.86 -7.18 8.71
CA ALA A 117 -4.66 -8.35 8.32
C ALA A 117 -4.74 -8.52 6.79
N CYS A 118 -3.80 -7.93 6.04
CA CYS A 118 -3.78 -7.85 4.57
C CYS A 118 -5.04 -7.24 3.94
N LYS A 119 -5.89 -6.53 4.70
CA LYS A 119 -7.08 -5.90 4.12
C LYS A 119 -6.70 -4.52 3.57
N PRO A 120 -7.19 -4.13 2.38
CA PRO A 120 -6.94 -2.80 1.85
C PRO A 120 -7.56 -1.73 2.77
N VAL A 121 -6.90 -0.58 2.90
CA VAL A 121 -7.33 0.54 3.72
C VAL A 121 -7.69 1.72 2.81
N ALA A 122 -8.97 2.07 2.78
CA ALA A 122 -9.48 3.22 2.04
C ALA A 122 -9.27 4.53 2.80
N GLY A 123 -9.22 5.65 2.08
CA GLY A 123 -9.15 6.98 2.68
C GLY A 123 -7.84 7.29 3.41
N VAL A 124 -6.77 6.53 3.14
CA VAL A 124 -5.43 6.81 3.68
C VAL A 124 -4.87 8.02 2.95
N LEU A 125 -4.50 9.06 3.70
CA LEU A 125 -3.73 10.17 3.17
C LEU A 125 -2.35 9.67 2.75
N LEU A 126 -1.97 9.94 1.50
CA LEU A 126 -0.61 9.78 1.00
C LEU A 126 -0.12 11.13 0.47
N ASP A 127 0.79 11.77 1.21
CA ASP A 127 1.39 13.07 0.87
C ASP A 127 2.82 12.87 0.39
N PHE A 128 3.04 13.08 -0.90
CA PHE A 128 4.30 12.82 -1.59
C PHE A 128 5.08 14.11 -1.83
N TRP A 129 6.40 14.03 -1.69
CA TRP A 129 7.31 15.06 -2.16
C TRP A 129 8.63 14.47 -2.66
N GLN A 130 9.23 15.13 -3.65
CA GLN A 130 10.51 14.71 -4.21
C GLN A 130 11.29 15.90 -4.77
N ALA A 131 12.54 15.65 -5.16
CA ALA A 131 13.29 16.56 -6.01
C ALA A 131 12.79 16.55 -7.46
N ASP A 132 13.10 17.60 -8.21
CA ASP A 132 13.00 17.64 -9.65
C ASP A 132 14.03 16.71 -10.34
N THR A 133 14.05 16.67 -11.67
CA THR A 133 14.97 15.82 -12.44
C THR A 133 16.46 16.16 -12.23
N ASN A 134 16.79 17.34 -11.69
CA ASN A 134 18.15 17.80 -11.42
C ASN A 134 18.56 17.63 -9.96
N GLY A 135 17.66 17.12 -9.10
CA GLY A 135 17.94 16.92 -7.68
C GLY A 135 17.61 18.15 -6.81
N ALA A 136 16.87 19.14 -7.32
CA ALA A 136 16.46 20.31 -6.56
C ALA A 136 15.05 20.17 -5.97
N TYR A 137 14.87 20.55 -4.71
CA TYR A 137 13.55 20.65 -4.08
C TYR A 137 13.00 22.08 -4.21
N ASP A 138 11.73 22.21 -4.58
CA ASP A 138 11.05 23.51 -4.57
C ASP A 138 10.66 23.90 -3.14
N MET A 139 11.34 24.91 -2.62
CA MET A 139 11.06 25.49 -1.31
C MET A 139 10.20 26.76 -1.39
N ALA A 140 10.07 27.37 -2.57
CA ALA A 140 9.26 28.57 -2.78
C ALA A 140 7.78 28.20 -3.02
N GLY A 141 7.53 27.30 -3.98
CA GLY A 141 6.21 26.83 -4.36
C GLY A 141 5.91 25.41 -3.88
N PHE A 142 5.14 24.69 -4.69
CA PHE A 142 4.76 23.30 -4.44
C PHE A 142 5.09 22.38 -5.61
N ALA A 143 6.03 22.73 -6.50
CA ALA A 143 6.45 21.81 -7.55
C ALA A 143 6.93 20.48 -6.95
N PHE A 144 6.51 19.36 -7.56
CA PHE A 144 6.80 18.01 -7.06
C PHE A 144 6.31 17.70 -5.63
N ARG A 145 5.22 18.35 -5.19
CA ARG A 145 4.53 18.09 -3.91
C ARG A 145 3.05 17.87 -4.11
N GLY A 146 2.45 16.87 -3.49
CA GLY A 146 1.02 16.69 -3.60
C GLY A 146 0.54 15.51 -2.79
N HIS A 147 -0.68 15.62 -2.30
CA HIS A 147 -1.31 14.54 -1.57
C HIS A 147 -2.53 13.99 -2.30
N GLN A 148 -2.89 12.77 -1.94
CA GLN A 148 -4.07 12.06 -2.40
C GLN A 148 -4.61 11.19 -1.27
N PHE A 149 -5.77 10.57 -1.50
CA PHE A 149 -6.35 9.57 -0.62
C PHE A 149 -6.50 8.25 -1.35
N THR A 150 -6.27 7.13 -0.67
CA THR A 150 -6.51 5.82 -1.28
C THR A 150 -7.98 5.61 -1.64
N GLY A 151 -8.21 4.91 -2.74
CA GLY A 151 -9.54 4.49 -3.20
C GLY A 151 -10.20 3.49 -2.24
N ALA A 152 -11.46 3.13 -2.53
CA ALA A 152 -12.22 2.17 -1.73
C ALA A 152 -11.56 0.77 -1.68
N ASP A 153 -10.80 0.42 -2.72
CA ASP A 153 -10.00 -0.81 -2.82
C ASP A 153 -8.59 -0.65 -2.22
N GLY A 154 -8.29 0.47 -1.57
CA GLY A 154 -6.99 0.80 -0.99
C GLY A 154 -5.94 1.23 -2.00
N SER A 155 -6.29 1.40 -3.28
CA SER A 155 -5.34 1.76 -4.34
C SER A 155 -4.90 3.22 -4.29
N PHE A 156 -3.69 3.50 -4.81
CA PHE A 156 -3.20 4.85 -5.10
C PHE A 156 -2.43 4.89 -6.44
N SER A 157 -2.30 6.08 -7.01
CA SER A 157 -1.47 6.31 -8.20
C SER A 157 -0.87 7.71 -8.19
N LEU A 158 0.45 7.79 -8.36
CA LEU A 158 1.23 9.02 -8.42
C LEU A 158 1.87 9.15 -9.80
N THR A 159 1.49 10.17 -10.57
CA THR A 159 2.14 10.52 -11.84
C THR A 159 3.20 11.58 -11.59
N THR A 160 4.45 11.29 -11.94
CA THR A 160 5.61 12.14 -11.69
C THR A 160 6.71 11.90 -12.74
N ILE A 161 7.93 12.33 -12.44
CA ILE A 161 9.17 11.97 -13.13
C ILE A 161 10.14 11.31 -12.16
N VAL A 162 11.13 10.59 -12.68
CA VAL A 162 12.24 10.06 -11.89
C VAL A 162 13.03 11.24 -11.28
N PRO A 163 13.06 11.40 -9.93
CA PRO A 163 13.76 12.51 -9.28
C PRO A 163 15.26 12.40 -9.51
N GLY A 164 15.97 13.52 -9.66
CA GLY A 164 17.43 13.55 -9.72
C GLY A 164 18.10 13.14 -8.40
N LEU A 165 19.40 12.85 -8.46
CA LEU A 165 20.21 12.66 -7.25
C LEU A 165 20.54 14.01 -6.63
N TYR A 166 20.47 14.12 -5.31
CA TYR A 166 21.01 15.27 -4.59
C TYR A 166 22.19 14.84 -3.69
N PRO A 167 23.05 15.78 -3.25
CA PRO A 167 24.28 15.43 -2.53
C PRO A 167 24.04 14.55 -1.30
N GLY A 168 24.84 13.49 -1.17
CA GLY A 168 24.84 12.61 0.00
C GLY A 168 23.74 11.55 0.06
N ARG A 169 22.82 11.48 -0.92
CA ARG A 169 21.68 10.56 -0.87
C ARG A 169 21.55 9.70 -2.14
N THR A 170 21.01 8.50 -1.99
CA THR A 170 20.53 7.68 -3.11
C THR A 170 19.21 8.25 -3.66
N ARG A 171 18.74 7.77 -4.82
CA ARG A 171 17.48 8.27 -5.40
C ARG A 171 16.30 7.81 -4.57
N HIS A 172 15.41 8.74 -4.21
CA HIS A 172 14.23 8.44 -3.42
C HIS A 172 13.07 9.41 -3.70
N ILE A 173 11.87 8.98 -3.32
CA ILE A 173 10.66 9.81 -3.20
C ILE A 173 10.25 9.75 -1.73
N HIS A 174 9.91 10.89 -1.12
CA HIS A 174 9.39 10.91 0.24
C HIS A 174 7.87 10.75 0.24
N VAL A 175 7.35 10.18 1.33
CA VAL A 175 5.92 10.03 1.54
C VAL A 175 5.57 10.10 3.02
N LYS A 176 4.46 10.77 3.33
CA LYS A 176 3.73 10.64 4.58
C LYS A 176 2.45 9.85 4.33
N ALA A 177 2.26 8.76 5.07
CA ALA A 177 1.07 7.95 5.01
C ALA A 177 0.29 8.08 6.33
N GLN A 178 -1.00 8.36 6.26
CA GLN A 178 -1.84 8.50 7.46
C GLN A 178 -3.21 7.87 7.24
N ALA A 179 -3.46 6.77 7.95
CA ALA A 179 -4.81 6.21 8.04
C ALA A 179 -5.74 7.17 8.82
N PRO A 180 -7.06 7.18 8.52
CA PRO A 180 -8.01 8.05 9.20
C PRO A 180 -7.93 7.97 10.73
N GLY A 181 -7.67 9.09 11.39
CA GLY A 181 -7.59 9.18 12.86
C GLY A 181 -6.38 8.48 13.49
N ARG A 182 -5.35 8.10 12.70
CA ARG A 182 -4.12 7.45 13.16
C ARG A 182 -2.92 8.41 13.07
N PRO A 183 -1.80 8.10 13.77
CA PRO A 183 -0.54 8.83 13.59
C PRO A 183 -0.01 8.78 12.15
N VAL A 184 0.82 9.74 11.79
CA VAL A 184 1.48 9.80 10.47
C VAL A 184 2.70 8.89 10.45
N LEU A 185 2.77 7.97 9.49
CA LEU A 185 4.00 7.32 9.07
C LEU A 185 4.75 8.28 8.14
N THR A 186 6.00 8.61 8.48
CA THR A 186 6.91 9.31 7.56
C THR A 186 7.94 8.32 7.07
N THR A 187 8.12 8.21 5.75
CA THR A 187 9.07 7.26 5.16
C THR A 187 9.53 7.72 3.77
N GLN A 188 10.31 6.88 3.09
CA GLN A 188 10.90 7.13 1.78
C GLN A 188 10.77 5.88 0.92
N LEU A 189 10.73 6.05 -0.40
CA LEU A 189 10.70 4.97 -1.39
C LEU A 189 11.96 5.01 -2.24
N TYR A 190 12.61 3.87 -2.42
CA TYR A 190 13.90 3.74 -3.12
C TYR A 190 13.76 3.08 -4.50
N PHE A 191 14.75 3.35 -5.37
CA PHE A 191 14.81 2.78 -6.71
C PHE A 191 15.76 1.58 -6.78
N PRO A 192 15.42 0.53 -7.57
CA PRO A 192 16.30 -0.61 -7.76
C PRO A 192 17.53 -0.22 -8.58
N GLY A 193 18.67 -0.82 -8.24
CA GLY A 193 19.90 -0.71 -9.03
C GLY A 193 20.60 0.65 -8.98
N GLU A 194 20.21 1.57 -8.10
CA GLU A 194 20.95 2.82 -7.90
C GLU A 194 22.30 2.52 -7.21
N PRO A 195 23.45 2.94 -7.79
CA PRO A 195 24.76 2.68 -7.19
C PRO A 195 24.87 3.21 -5.75
N ARG A 196 24.20 4.33 -5.47
CA ARG A 196 24.21 4.95 -4.14
C ARG A 196 23.42 4.20 -3.07
N ASN A 197 22.62 3.18 -3.42
CA ASN A 197 22.01 2.29 -2.42
C ASN A 197 23.09 1.59 -1.57
N ALA A 198 24.29 1.38 -2.12
CA ALA A 198 25.41 0.79 -1.38
C ALA A 198 26.12 1.76 -0.42
N THR A 199 25.83 3.07 -0.51
CA THR A 199 26.56 4.11 0.23
C THR A 199 25.65 5.01 1.07
N ASP A 200 24.36 5.08 0.76
CA ASP A 200 23.39 5.85 1.55
C ASP A 200 22.99 5.04 2.78
N ALA A 201 23.38 5.51 3.97
CA ALA A 201 23.19 4.80 5.23
C ALA A 201 21.72 4.60 5.62
N ILE A 202 20.79 5.35 5.01
CA ILE A 202 19.35 5.19 5.27
C ILE A 202 18.63 4.41 4.17
N PHE A 203 19.34 3.89 3.17
CA PHE A 203 18.73 2.96 2.22
C PHE A 203 18.26 1.70 2.95
N ASP A 204 17.01 1.29 2.69
CA ASP A 204 16.40 0.08 3.23
C ASP A 204 15.76 -0.73 2.08
N PRO A 205 16.15 -2.00 1.87
CA PRO A 205 15.52 -2.88 0.90
C PRO A 205 14.00 -3.07 1.09
N ALA A 206 13.47 -2.93 2.31
CA ALA A 206 12.03 -3.02 2.59
C ALA A 206 11.23 -1.85 1.98
N LEU A 207 11.91 -0.76 1.64
CA LEU A 207 11.36 0.46 1.05
C LEU A 207 11.64 0.55 -0.47
N LEU A 208 12.12 -0.53 -1.08
CA LEU A 208 12.49 -0.58 -2.49
C LEU A 208 11.24 -0.79 -3.36
N MET A 209 11.00 0.14 -4.29
CA MET A 209 9.94 -0.02 -5.28
C MET A 209 10.32 -1.07 -6.32
N ASN A 210 9.36 -1.86 -6.79
CA ASN A 210 9.56 -2.61 -8.03
C ASN A 210 9.36 -1.68 -9.23
N VAL A 211 10.41 -1.46 -10.03
CA VAL A 211 10.40 -0.50 -11.16
C VAL A 211 10.69 -1.21 -12.47
N ARG A 212 9.83 -0.99 -13.47
CA ARG A 212 9.97 -1.50 -14.84
C ARG A 212 9.92 -0.38 -15.86
N SER A 213 10.51 -0.60 -17.03
CA SER A 213 10.33 0.31 -18.17
C SER A 213 8.92 0.21 -18.74
N ALA A 214 8.35 1.33 -19.15
CA ALA A 214 7.03 1.42 -19.78
C ALA A 214 7.04 2.55 -20.82
N GLY A 215 7.07 2.18 -22.11
CA GLY A 215 7.23 3.15 -23.20
C GLY A 215 8.52 3.97 -23.05
N SER A 216 8.40 5.29 -23.11
CA SER A 216 9.50 6.24 -22.87
C SER A 216 9.78 6.53 -21.39
N GLY A 217 8.98 5.97 -20.48
CA GLY A 217 9.07 6.20 -19.04
C GLY A 217 9.29 4.93 -18.23
N ARG A 218 8.92 5.01 -16.96
CA ARG A 218 8.98 3.92 -15.98
C ARG A 218 7.67 3.79 -15.23
N GLU A 219 7.40 2.58 -14.76
CA GLU A 219 6.35 2.29 -13.80
C GLU A 219 6.97 1.70 -12.55
N GLY A 220 6.71 2.34 -11.42
CA GLY A 220 7.05 1.88 -10.07
C GLY A 220 5.82 1.27 -9.39
N THR A 221 6.06 0.24 -8.58
CA THR A 221 5.04 -0.37 -7.74
C THR A 221 5.54 -0.50 -6.31
N PHE A 222 4.72 -0.11 -5.34
CA PHE A 222 4.99 -0.25 -3.92
C PHE A 222 3.69 -0.35 -3.15
N ASP A 223 3.61 -1.26 -2.19
CA ASP A 223 2.45 -1.42 -1.35
C ASP A 223 2.81 -1.09 0.10
N PHE A 224 2.07 -0.17 0.71
CA PHE A 224 2.24 0.17 2.11
C PHE A 224 1.52 -0.83 3.01
N VAL A 225 2.08 -1.07 4.19
CA VAL A 225 1.43 -1.78 5.29
C VAL A 225 1.46 -0.87 6.51
N LEU A 226 0.29 -0.48 7.00
CA LEU A 226 0.15 0.37 8.17
C LEU A 226 -0.24 -0.45 9.40
N ASP A 227 0.23 -0.05 10.57
CA ASP A 227 -0.23 -0.61 11.84
C ASP A 227 -1.64 -0.08 12.20
N VAL A 228 -2.61 -0.61 11.47
CA VAL A 228 -4.03 -0.36 11.65
C VAL A 228 -4.69 -1.68 11.98
N ALA A 229 -5.36 -1.73 13.14
CA ALA A 229 -6.16 -2.88 13.53
C ALA A 229 -7.32 -3.03 12.53
N GLN A 230 -7.44 -4.22 11.96
CA GLN A 230 -8.50 -4.57 11.03
C GLN A 230 -9.25 -5.74 11.65
N GLN A 231 -10.57 -5.60 11.82
CA GLN A 231 -11.35 -6.72 12.34
C GLN A 231 -11.18 -7.94 11.43
N PRO A 232 -11.03 -9.16 12.01
CA PRO A 232 -11.12 -10.38 11.23
C PRO A 232 -12.45 -10.44 10.47
N ASP A 233 -12.49 -11.18 9.37
CA ASP A 233 -13.73 -11.29 8.59
C ASP A 233 -14.91 -11.80 9.43
N PRO A 234 -16.16 -11.43 9.09
CA PRO A 234 -17.37 -11.89 9.78
C PRO A 234 -17.59 -13.40 9.81
N THR A 235 -16.69 -14.19 9.19
CA THR A 235 -16.69 -15.65 9.29
C THR A 235 -16.21 -16.15 10.65
N ASP A 236 -15.61 -15.30 11.49
CA ASP A 236 -15.45 -15.59 12.91
C ASP A 236 -16.74 -15.20 13.65
N PRO A 237 -17.49 -16.15 14.23
CA PRO A 237 -18.75 -15.85 14.89
C PRO A 237 -18.51 -14.97 16.13
N PRO A 238 -19.18 -13.81 16.26
CA PRO A 238 -19.05 -12.96 17.44
C PRO A 238 -19.74 -13.60 18.65
N THR A 239 -19.00 -13.77 19.74
CA THR A 239 -19.50 -14.40 20.99
C THR A 239 -20.29 -13.45 21.89
N VAL A 240 -20.75 -12.28 21.43
CA VAL A 240 -21.52 -11.36 22.29
C VAL A 240 -22.65 -10.68 21.50
N PRO A 241 -23.92 -10.76 21.95
CA PRO A 241 -25.04 -10.09 21.29
C PRO A 241 -24.95 -8.56 21.49
N PRO A 242 -25.41 -7.73 20.53
CA PRO A 242 -25.36 -6.28 20.66
C PRO A 242 -26.48 -5.79 21.59
N THR A 243 -26.10 -5.05 22.62
CA THR A 243 -26.96 -4.11 23.35
C THR A 243 -26.99 -2.77 22.61
N ASP A 244 -28.18 -2.19 22.44
CA ASP A 244 -28.38 -0.88 21.80
C ASP A 244 -27.49 0.23 22.40
N PRO A 245 -26.87 1.12 21.59
CA PRO A 245 -26.14 2.27 22.11
C PRO A 245 -27.08 3.46 22.44
N PRO A 246 -26.69 4.34 23.39
CA PRO A 246 -27.50 5.46 23.86
C PRO A 246 -27.64 6.60 22.84
N GLY A 247 -28.83 7.20 22.76
CA GLY A 247 -29.10 8.41 21.97
C GLY A 247 -28.89 9.71 22.74
N GLY A 248 -28.42 10.77 22.06
CA GLY A 248 -28.20 12.12 22.63
C GLY A 248 -27.87 13.18 21.58
N SER A 249 -27.70 14.45 21.97
CA SER A 249 -27.30 15.52 21.03
C SER A 249 -25.82 15.40 20.67
N TRP A 250 -25.46 15.72 19.42
CA TRP A 250 -24.06 15.78 19.00
C TRP A 250 -23.32 16.86 19.78
N ALA A 251 -22.15 16.51 20.29
CA ALA A 251 -21.18 17.39 20.92
C ALA A 251 -19.75 17.07 20.43
N ALA A 252 -18.95 18.13 20.24
CA ALA A 252 -17.52 18.02 20.01
C ALA A 252 -16.80 17.46 21.24
N GLY A 253 -15.74 16.69 21.02
CA GLY A 253 -14.98 15.98 22.05
C GLY A 253 -15.57 14.61 22.43
N THR A 254 -16.82 14.32 22.07
CA THR A 254 -17.47 13.03 22.31
C THR A 254 -16.97 11.96 21.34
N THR A 255 -16.78 10.75 21.84
CA THR A 255 -16.46 9.59 21.00
C THR A 255 -17.74 8.86 20.63
N TYR A 256 -18.04 8.82 19.33
CA TYR A 256 -19.16 8.08 18.75
C TYR A 256 -18.67 6.78 18.14
N ARG A 257 -19.50 5.75 18.23
CA ARG A 257 -19.31 4.46 17.55
C ARG A 257 -20.16 4.44 16.28
N ALA A 258 -19.77 3.61 15.31
CA ALA A 258 -20.62 3.37 14.16
C ALA A 258 -21.97 2.79 14.62
N GLY A 259 -23.07 3.33 14.08
CA GLY A 259 -24.42 3.00 14.48
C GLY A 259 -25.03 3.93 15.53
N ASP A 260 -24.22 4.70 16.28
CA ASP A 260 -24.73 5.68 17.24
C ASP A 260 -25.66 6.68 16.55
N ARG A 261 -26.74 7.06 17.24
CA ARG A 261 -27.68 8.06 16.74
C ARG A 261 -27.59 9.33 17.57
N VAL A 262 -27.43 10.46 16.88
CA VAL A 262 -27.35 11.77 17.51
C VAL A 262 -28.31 12.77 16.89
N THR A 263 -28.64 13.83 17.61
CA THR A 263 -29.36 14.99 17.07
C THR A 263 -28.45 16.20 16.92
N TYR A 264 -28.57 16.95 15.81
CA TYR A 264 -27.85 18.20 15.60
C TYR A 264 -28.67 19.15 14.72
N GLY A 265 -28.83 20.41 15.14
CA GLY A 265 -29.58 21.41 14.36
C GLY A 265 -31.01 21.01 14.01
N GLY A 266 -31.67 20.22 14.86
CA GLY A 266 -33.03 19.71 14.63
C GLY A 266 -33.14 18.48 13.73
N GLY A 267 -32.03 17.97 13.18
CA GLY A 267 -31.99 16.71 12.41
C GLY A 267 -31.47 15.54 13.25
N SER A 268 -31.85 14.32 12.88
CA SER A 268 -31.28 13.07 13.41
C SER A 268 -30.21 12.52 12.46
N TYR A 269 -29.13 11.99 13.01
CA TYR A 269 -28.01 11.47 12.24
C TYR A 269 -27.53 10.15 12.83
N ARG A 270 -27.17 9.21 11.97
CA ARG A 270 -26.50 7.96 12.33
C ARG A 270 -25.01 8.09 12.03
N CYS A 271 -24.18 7.80 13.01
CA CYS A 271 -22.74 7.70 12.87
C CYS A 271 -22.40 6.53 11.95
N LEU A 272 -21.69 6.78 10.85
CA LEU A 272 -21.28 5.76 9.88
C LEU A 272 -19.97 5.09 10.28
N GLN A 273 -19.09 5.81 10.95
CA GLN A 273 -17.74 5.39 11.31
C GLN A 273 -17.41 5.87 12.72
N GLY A 274 -16.90 4.99 13.58
CA GLY A 274 -16.53 5.40 14.94
C GLY A 274 -15.41 6.44 14.95
N HIS A 275 -15.58 7.53 15.70
CA HIS A 275 -14.62 8.65 15.74
C HIS A 275 -14.77 9.48 17.02
N LYS A 276 -13.76 10.30 17.36
CA LYS A 276 -13.89 11.37 18.34
C LYS A 276 -14.23 12.66 17.62
N ALA A 277 -15.45 13.19 17.83
CA ALA A 277 -15.92 14.39 17.16
C ALA A 277 -15.07 15.60 17.54
N ILE A 278 -14.85 16.50 16.60
CA ILE A 278 -14.18 17.79 16.79
C ILE A 278 -15.07 18.91 16.22
N VAL A 279 -14.77 20.15 16.58
CA VAL A 279 -15.42 21.32 15.99
C VAL A 279 -15.14 21.33 14.48
N GLY A 280 -16.17 21.57 13.67
CA GLY A 280 -16.10 21.46 12.20
C GLY A 280 -16.50 20.08 11.65
N TRP A 281 -16.74 19.08 12.51
CA TRP A 281 -17.23 17.75 12.14
C TRP A 281 -18.70 17.54 12.54
N GLU A 282 -19.47 18.63 12.52
CA GLU A 282 -20.90 18.58 12.76
C GLU A 282 -21.60 17.69 11.71
N PRO A 283 -22.63 16.91 12.08
CA PRO A 283 -23.24 15.92 11.19
C PRO A 283 -23.58 16.37 9.76
N PRO A 284 -24.14 17.57 9.50
CA PRO A 284 -24.43 17.99 8.13
C PRO A 284 -23.20 18.37 7.30
N LEU A 285 -22.04 18.59 7.92
CA LEU A 285 -20.83 19.08 7.24
C LEU A 285 -19.90 17.95 6.78
N VAL A 286 -20.04 16.76 7.38
CA VAL A 286 -19.14 15.62 7.17
C VAL A 286 -19.94 14.35 6.86
N PRO A 287 -20.54 14.24 5.64
CA PRO A 287 -21.40 13.12 5.26
C PRO A 287 -20.67 11.76 5.20
N ALA A 288 -19.33 11.76 5.21
CA ALA A 288 -18.54 10.55 5.35
C ALA A 288 -18.62 9.91 6.76
N LEU A 289 -18.91 10.71 7.78
CA LEU A 289 -19.00 10.28 9.18
C LEU A 289 -20.45 10.14 9.66
N TRP A 290 -21.39 10.82 9.00
CA TRP A 290 -22.78 10.91 9.43
C TRP A 290 -23.74 10.74 8.25
N GLU A 291 -24.73 9.88 8.44
CA GLU A 291 -25.88 9.76 7.54
C GLU A 291 -27.10 10.39 8.21
N ARG A 292 -27.85 11.21 7.47
CA ARG A 292 -29.10 11.76 7.98
C ARG A 292 -30.16 10.66 8.08
N GLY A 293 -30.75 10.52 9.27
CA GLY A 293 -31.85 9.60 9.55
C GLY A 293 -33.22 10.24 9.45
#